data_AF-A0A6M5IYY1-F1
#
_entry.id   AF-A0A6M5IYY1-F1
#
_cell.length_a   1.000
_cell.length_b   1.000
_cell.length_c   1.000
_cell.angle_alpha   90.00
_cell.angle_beta   90.00
_cell.angle_gamma   90.00
#
_symmetry.space_group_name_H-M   'P 1'
#
loop_
_entity.id
_entity.type
_entity.pdbx_description
1 polymer ?
#
loop_
_entity_poly.entity_id
_entity_poly.type
_entity_poly.pdbx_seq_one_letter_code
_entity_poly.pdbx_strand_id
1 'polypeptide(L)'
;MPDTIITVSGSNEQHHNPELAVVRIGVGFEGSKRDSVLAATRAAHESLTGSLESLRDEDHGPVRVWHSEDIRVWGQRPWSQDNQRLPVEFHSAVFVDAEFDDFEALSEWIDVVAVREGIAVDGITWSLAPETDAVVRAEARRAAVADAVAKAEEYAAALGLDEISPVSIADAGLLDDARGAGGGGQAPRAMALMAKSAPTPGGIELRPATIVVEASVHARFVASRASGTPARSTADTGTPGTTGTAATDTPAAR
;
A
#
# COMPACT_ATOMS: atom_id res chain seq x y z
N MET A 1 -7.25 -42.63 2.28
CA MET A 1 -8.03 -41.89 1.27
C MET A 1 -7.12 -40.85 0.65
N PRO A 2 -7.31 -40.40 -0.60
CA PRO A 2 -6.41 -39.42 -1.18
C PRO A 2 -6.62 -38.06 -0.52
N ASP A 3 -5.53 -37.46 -0.06
CA ASP A 3 -5.54 -36.10 0.44
C ASP A 3 -5.86 -35.13 -0.71
N THR A 4 -6.61 -34.06 -0.41
CA THR A 4 -6.99 -33.04 -1.38
C THR A 4 -6.11 -31.81 -1.22
N ILE A 5 -5.54 -31.30 -2.31
CA ILE A 5 -4.82 -30.03 -2.29
C ILE A 5 -5.81 -28.89 -2.60
N ILE A 6 -5.94 -27.97 -1.66
CA ILE A 6 -6.75 -26.75 -1.80
C ILE A 6 -5.79 -25.59 -2.07
N THR A 7 -5.95 -24.92 -3.21
CA THR A 7 -5.16 -23.72 -3.56
C THR A 7 -6.08 -22.50 -3.51
N VAL A 8 -5.69 -21.48 -2.76
CA VAL A 8 -6.49 -20.28 -2.53
C VAL A 8 -5.63 -19.01 -2.61
N SER A 9 -6.28 -17.91 -2.96
CA SER A 9 -5.74 -16.56 -2.77
C SER A 9 -6.42 -15.91 -1.57
N GLY A 10 -5.59 -15.40 -0.65
CA GLY A 10 -6.01 -14.55 0.45
C GLY A 10 -5.67 -13.10 0.16
N SER A 11 -6.54 -12.18 0.54
CA SER A 11 -6.34 -10.75 0.31
C SER A 11 -6.85 -9.92 1.49
N ASN A 12 -6.19 -8.81 1.75
CA ASN A 12 -6.68 -7.80 2.69
C ASN A 12 -6.37 -6.39 2.16
N GLU A 13 -7.30 -5.48 2.43
CA GLU A 13 -7.23 -4.07 2.10
C GLU A 13 -7.55 -3.26 3.35
N GLN A 14 -6.77 -2.22 3.62
CA GLN A 14 -6.96 -1.32 4.75
C GLN A 14 -6.85 0.13 4.30
N HIS A 15 -7.67 0.98 4.90
CA HIS A 15 -7.71 2.42 4.60
C HIS A 15 -7.17 3.21 5.77
N HIS A 16 -6.21 4.08 5.50
CA HIS A 16 -5.53 4.90 6.50
C HIS A 16 -5.53 6.37 6.10
N ASN A 17 -5.58 7.24 7.11
CA ASN A 17 -5.33 8.65 6.88
C ASN A 17 -3.84 8.85 6.62
N PRO A 18 -3.46 9.78 5.73
CA PRO A 18 -2.06 10.10 5.54
C PRO A 18 -1.49 10.83 6.76
N GLU A 19 -0.21 10.59 7.00
CA GLU A 19 0.55 11.16 8.11
C GLU A 19 1.60 12.14 7.62
N LEU A 20 2.07 11.95 6.38
CA LEU A 20 3.10 12.76 5.73
C LEU A 20 2.62 13.24 4.36
N ALA A 21 3.10 14.41 3.97
CA ALA A 21 2.89 15.01 2.67
C ALA A 21 4.24 15.39 2.05
N VAL A 22 4.57 14.79 0.91
CA VAL A 22 5.76 15.14 0.13
C VAL A 22 5.33 16.04 -1.01
N VAL A 23 5.68 17.32 -0.92
CA VAL A 23 5.43 18.31 -1.97
C VAL A 23 6.62 18.37 -2.93
N ARG A 24 6.33 18.31 -4.24
CA ARG A 24 7.32 18.53 -5.30
C ARG A 24 7.18 19.93 -5.87
N ILE A 25 8.27 20.67 -5.88
CA ILE A 25 8.34 22.04 -6.39
C ILE A 25 9.33 22.09 -7.55
N GLY A 26 8.86 22.59 -8.70
CA GLY A 26 9.70 22.98 -9.82
C GLY A 26 10.09 24.46 -9.71
N VAL A 27 11.38 24.75 -9.86
CA VAL A 27 11.88 26.12 -9.98
C VAL A 27 12.55 26.25 -11.34
N GLY A 28 12.14 27.21 -12.15
CA GLY A 28 12.75 27.39 -13.46
C GLY A 28 12.39 28.67 -14.20
N PHE A 29 13.28 29.04 -15.12
CA PHE A 29 13.17 30.21 -15.97
C PHE A 29 13.61 29.85 -17.39
N GLU A 30 13.18 30.69 -18.34
CA GLU A 30 13.60 30.62 -19.74
C GLU A 30 13.96 32.00 -20.30
N GLY A 31 14.80 32.04 -21.32
CA GLY A 31 15.20 33.30 -21.94
C GLY A 31 16.37 33.20 -22.91
N SER A 32 16.73 34.35 -23.50
CA SER A 32 17.73 34.42 -24.58
C SER A 32 19.19 34.40 -24.11
N LYS A 33 19.46 34.54 -22.80
CA LYS A 33 20.81 34.58 -22.22
C LYS A 33 20.99 33.52 -21.15
N ARG A 34 21.85 32.53 -21.42
CA ARG A 34 22.16 31.42 -20.51
C ARG A 34 22.47 31.87 -19.08
N ASP A 35 23.39 32.81 -18.92
CA ASP A 35 23.87 33.22 -17.59
C ASP A 35 22.79 33.97 -16.79
N SER A 36 21.92 34.72 -17.47
CA SER A 36 20.79 35.41 -16.83
C SER A 36 19.73 34.43 -16.34
N VAL A 37 19.39 33.43 -17.16
CA VAL A 37 18.42 32.39 -16.81
C VAL A 37 18.92 31.55 -15.63
N LEU A 38 20.19 31.12 -15.67
CA LEU A 38 20.80 30.38 -14.56
C LEU A 38 20.83 31.20 -13.26
N ALA A 39 21.20 32.50 -13.34
CA ALA A 39 21.23 33.36 -12.16
C ALA A 39 19.83 33.54 -11.54
N ALA A 40 18.79 33.69 -12.38
CA ALA A 40 17.40 33.80 -11.92
C ALA A 40 16.92 32.51 -11.23
N THR A 41 17.14 31.35 -11.85
CA THR A 41 16.79 30.04 -11.26
C THR A 41 17.52 29.83 -9.93
N ARG A 42 18.81 30.18 -9.85
CA ARG A 42 19.59 30.07 -8.61
C ARG A 42 19.04 30.97 -7.50
N ALA A 43 18.72 32.22 -7.81
CA ALA A 43 18.17 33.14 -6.82
C ALA A 43 16.80 32.69 -6.28
N ALA A 44 15.92 32.20 -7.17
CA ALA A 44 14.63 31.64 -6.76
C ALA A 44 14.79 30.36 -5.93
N HIS A 45 15.74 29.49 -6.30
CA HIS A 45 16.07 28.27 -5.56
C HIS A 45 16.62 28.56 -4.16
N GLU A 46 17.55 29.51 -4.03
CA GLU A 46 18.09 29.96 -2.73
C GLU A 46 16.99 30.56 -1.85
N SER A 47 16.06 31.32 -2.43
CA SER A 47 14.90 31.86 -1.70
C SER A 47 13.91 30.79 -1.26
N LEU A 48 13.70 29.74 -2.07
CA LEU A 48 12.81 28.63 -1.75
C LEU A 48 13.41 27.78 -0.62
N THR A 49 14.65 27.32 -0.79
CA THR A 49 15.35 26.49 0.20
C THR A 49 15.57 27.23 1.51
N GLY A 50 15.85 28.54 1.47
CA GLY A 50 15.91 29.37 2.68
C GLY A 50 14.58 29.41 3.45
N SER A 51 13.44 29.35 2.77
CA SER A 51 12.13 29.28 3.45
C SER A 51 11.86 27.91 4.06
N LEU A 52 12.25 26.82 3.39
CA LEU A 52 12.16 25.47 3.94
C LEU A 52 13.06 25.31 5.17
N GLU A 53 14.28 25.85 5.11
CA GLU A 53 15.21 25.82 6.24
C GLU A 53 14.68 26.64 7.43
N SER A 54 13.98 27.74 7.19
CA SER A 54 13.36 28.51 8.28
C SER A 54 12.18 27.81 8.96
N LEU A 55 11.54 26.87 8.25
CA LEU A 55 10.48 26.01 8.79
C LEU A 55 11.05 24.71 9.37
N ARG A 56 12.34 24.43 9.17
CA ARG A 56 13.00 23.29 9.76
C ARG A 56 13.39 23.62 11.20
N ASP A 57 12.78 22.91 12.13
CA ASP A 57 13.16 22.88 13.54
C ASP A 57 13.32 21.40 13.92
N GLU A 58 14.44 21.05 14.54
CA GLU A 58 14.80 19.65 14.83
C GLU A 58 13.82 18.96 15.79
N ASP A 59 13.14 19.73 16.65
CA ASP A 59 12.26 19.20 17.68
C ASP A 59 10.77 19.37 17.32
N HIS A 60 10.40 20.46 16.62
CA HIS A 60 8.98 20.81 16.38
C HIS A 60 8.69 21.43 15.00
N GLY A 61 9.61 21.29 14.04
CA GLY A 61 9.44 21.89 12.72
C GLY A 61 8.44 21.12 11.85
N PRO A 62 7.53 21.81 11.13
CA PRO A 62 6.59 21.16 10.21
C PRO A 62 7.28 20.51 9.00
N VAL A 63 8.55 20.87 8.72
CA VAL A 63 9.37 20.25 7.66
C VAL A 63 10.27 19.20 8.29
N ARG A 64 10.03 17.93 7.95
CA ARG A 64 10.83 16.80 8.45
C ARG A 64 12.16 16.67 7.72
N VAL A 65 12.09 16.67 6.40
CA VAL A 65 13.24 16.52 5.51
C VAL A 65 12.94 17.19 4.18
N TRP A 66 13.96 17.71 3.52
CA TRP A 66 13.85 18.17 2.15
C TRP A 66 15.13 17.85 1.39
N HIS A 67 15.01 17.73 0.07
CA HIS A 67 16.16 17.58 -0.81
C HIS A 67 15.97 18.38 -2.08
N SER A 68 17.09 18.77 -2.67
CA SER A 68 17.12 19.47 -3.95
C SER A 68 17.93 18.65 -4.95
N GLU A 69 17.42 18.56 -6.17
CA GLU A 69 18.20 18.11 -7.32
C GLU A 69 19.25 19.16 -7.71
N ASP A 70 20.14 18.79 -8.64
CA ASP A 70 21.08 19.73 -9.27
C ASP A 70 20.36 20.65 -10.27
N ILE A 71 20.76 21.94 -10.29
CA ILE A 71 20.26 22.87 -11.30
C ILE A 71 20.73 22.42 -12.69
N ARG A 72 19.77 22.22 -13.60
CA ARG A 72 20.03 21.93 -15.00
C ARG A 72 19.87 23.17 -15.84
N VAL A 73 20.69 23.29 -16.88
CA VAL A 73 20.63 24.37 -17.88
C VAL A 73 20.82 23.76 -19.26
N TRP A 74 19.91 24.02 -20.17
CA TRP A 74 20.00 23.55 -21.56
C TRP A 74 19.53 24.61 -22.55
N GLY A 75 19.99 24.49 -23.79
CA GLY A 75 19.55 25.35 -24.89
C GLY A 75 18.67 24.56 -25.85
N GLN A 76 17.53 25.12 -26.22
CA GLN A 76 16.63 24.61 -27.24
C GLN A 76 16.59 25.57 -28.42
N ARG A 77 16.45 25.05 -29.65
CA ARG A 77 16.16 25.87 -30.83
C ARG A 77 14.77 25.52 -31.34
N PRO A 78 13.74 26.31 -30.97
CA PRO A 78 12.41 26.08 -31.49
C PRO A 78 12.36 26.35 -32.99
N TRP A 79 11.40 25.71 -33.65
CA TRP A 79 11.07 25.96 -35.05
C TRP A 79 9.93 26.96 -35.10
N SER A 80 9.99 27.92 -36.01
CA SER A 80 8.85 28.80 -36.31
C SER A 80 7.77 28.05 -37.08
N GLN A 81 6.57 28.63 -37.16
CA GLN A 81 5.47 28.09 -37.98
C GLN A 81 5.84 28.01 -39.47
N ASP A 82 6.77 28.86 -39.93
CA ASP A 82 7.32 28.87 -41.29
C ASP A 82 8.49 27.89 -41.48
N ASN A 83 8.67 26.93 -40.56
CA ASN A 83 9.73 25.93 -40.57
C ASN A 83 11.15 26.53 -40.57
N GLN A 84 11.33 27.72 -39.97
CA GLN A 84 12.63 28.35 -39.78
C GLN A 84 13.16 28.08 -38.37
N ARG A 85 14.48 27.93 -38.23
CA ARG A 85 15.11 27.75 -36.92
C ARG A 85 15.20 29.09 -36.20
N LEU A 86 14.59 29.19 -35.02
CA LEU A 86 14.65 30.38 -34.17
C LEU A 86 16.00 30.47 -33.42
N PRO A 87 16.34 31.64 -32.85
CA PRO A 87 17.45 31.78 -31.91
C PRO A 87 17.37 30.75 -30.78
N VAL A 88 18.53 30.42 -30.19
CA VAL A 88 18.56 29.53 -29.03
C VAL A 88 17.83 30.18 -27.87
N GLU A 89 16.88 29.45 -27.32
CA GLU A 89 16.25 29.74 -26.04
C GLU A 89 16.91 28.86 -24.98
N PHE A 90 17.34 29.48 -23.89
CA PHE A 90 17.92 28.76 -22.77
C PHE A 90 16.86 28.55 -21.71
N HIS A 91 16.83 27.36 -21.15
CA HIS A 91 16.00 27.02 -20.00
C HIS A 91 16.92 26.62 -18.85
N SER A 92 16.50 26.93 -17.64
CA SER A 92 17.11 26.39 -16.43
C SER A 92 16.03 25.95 -15.47
N ALA A 93 16.19 24.75 -14.90
CA ALA A 93 15.23 24.19 -13.97
C ALA A 93 15.93 23.36 -12.88
N VAL A 94 15.29 23.30 -11.72
CA VAL A 94 15.64 22.45 -10.58
C VAL A 94 14.35 22.00 -9.89
N PHE A 95 14.39 20.81 -9.30
CA PHE A 95 13.28 20.30 -8.50
C PHE A 95 13.71 20.16 -7.05
N VAL A 96 12.77 20.47 -6.16
CA VAL A 96 12.91 20.34 -4.71
C VAL A 96 11.73 19.52 -4.22
N ASP A 97 12.01 18.51 -3.39
CA ASP A 97 11.00 17.73 -2.72
C ASP A 97 11.13 17.98 -1.21
N ALA A 98 10.03 18.28 -0.55
CA ALA A 98 9.97 18.56 0.88
C ALA A 98 8.86 17.75 1.54
N GLU A 99 9.18 17.13 2.67
CA GLU A 99 8.26 16.32 3.47
C GLU A 99 7.76 17.13 4.66
N PHE A 100 6.44 17.15 4.81
CA PHE A 100 5.72 17.80 5.90
C PHE A 100 4.88 16.79 6.68
N ASP A 101 4.87 16.91 8.01
CA ASP A 101 3.95 16.20 8.90
C ASP A 101 2.78 17.07 9.42
N ASP A 102 2.84 18.39 9.14
CA ASP A 102 1.76 19.34 9.37
C ASP A 102 1.20 19.86 8.04
N PHE A 103 -0.06 19.48 7.74
CA PHE A 103 -0.72 19.82 6.48
C PHE A 103 -1.25 21.26 6.44
N GLU A 104 -1.50 21.87 7.61
CA GLU A 104 -1.89 23.27 7.68
C GLU A 104 -0.66 24.15 7.38
N ALA A 105 0.48 23.85 8.01
CA ALA A 105 1.74 24.52 7.72
C ALA A 105 2.17 24.35 6.24
N LEU A 106 1.95 23.17 5.65
CA LEU A 106 2.18 22.95 4.22
C LEU A 106 1.30 23.86 3.35
N SER A 107 0.00 23.97 3.66
CA SER A 107 -0.94 24.82 2.92
C SER A 107 -0.52 26.30 2.98
N GLU A 108 -0.20 26.79 4.19
CA GLU A 108 0.29 28.16 4.38
C GLU A 108 1.61 28.43 3.62
N TRP A 109 2.54 27.47 3.67
CA TRP A 109 3.80 27.59 2.96
C TRP A 109 3.61 27.61 1.43
N ILE A 110 2.75 26.75 0.90
CA ILE A 110 2.39 26.72 -0.53
C ILE A 110 1.82 28.07 -0.98
N ASP A 111 0.91 28.67 -0.22
CA ASP A 111 0.32 29.97 -0.54
C ASP A 111 1.40 31.08 -0.64
N VAL A 112 2.45 31.01 0.19
CA VAL A 112 3.58 31.95 0.17
C VAL A 112 4.52 31.72 -1.01
N VAL A 113 4.78 30.48 -1.40
CA VAL A 113 5.74 30.18 -2.49
C VAL A 113 5.11 30.22 -3.87
N ALA A 114 3.82 29.91 -4.00
CA ALA A 114 3.11 29.86 -5.28
C ALA A 114 2.97 31.23 -5.97
N VAL A 115 3.08 32.34 -5.21
CA VAL A 115 3.07 33.70 -5.77
C VAL A 115 4.43 34.17 -6.28
N ARG A 116 5.50 33.39 -6.06
CA ARG A 116 6.87 33.75 -6.45
C ARG A 116 7.11 33.39 -7.91
N GLU A 117 7.80 34.28 -8.64
CA GLU A 117 8.12 34.07 -10.04
C GLU A 117 9.06 32.86 -10.22
N GLY A 118 8.79 32.04 -11.24
CA GLY A 118 9.60 30.89 -11.58
C GLY A 118 9.46 29.71 -10.62
N ILE A 119 8.45 29.69 -9.74
CA ILE A 119 8.15 28.57 -8.84
C ILE A 119 6.80 27.96 -9.22
N ALA A 120 6.76 26.64 -9.32
CA ALA A 120 5.56 25.86 -9.58
C ALA A 120 5.47 24.70 -8.59
N VAL A 121 4.29 24.48 -8.01
CA VAL A 121 4.00 23.28 -7.23
C VAL A 121 3.54 22.20 -8.21
N ASP A 122 4.36 21.18 -8.41
CA ASP A 122 4.10 20.11 -9.39
C ASP A 122 3.08 19.09 -8.86
N GLY A 123 3.06 18.88 -7.55
CA GLY A 123 2.12 17.98 -6.90
C GLY A 123 2.48 17.68 -5.45
N ILE A 124 1.57 16.99 -4.77
CA ILE A 124 1.74 16.52 -3.40
C ILE A 124 1.44 15.02 -3.39
N THR A 125 2.37 14.26 -2.80
CA THR A 125 2.23 12.82 -2.58
C THR A 125 1.95 12.58 -1.10
N TRP A 126 0.89 11.83 -0.81
CA TRP A 126 0.51 11.49 0.56
C TRP A 126 1.10 10.13 0.95
N SER A 127 1.66 10.03 2.15
CA SER A 127 2.24 8.80 2.67
C SER A 127 1.97 8.61 4.16
N LEU A 128 2.12 7.37 4.63
CA LEU A 128 2.23 7.07 6.06
C LEU A 128 3.66 7.33 6.52
N ALA A 129 3.86 7.54 7.82
CA ALA A 129 5.20 7.52 8.39
C ALA A 129 5.83 6.12 8.17
N PRO A 130 7.16 6.03 7.96
CA PRO A 130 7.83 4.76 7.71
C PRO A 130 7.53 3.68 8.77
N GLU A 131 7.43 4.09 10.03
CA GLU A 131 7.12 3.22 11.17
C GLU A 131 5.69 2.68 11.08
N THR A 132 4.72 3.55 10.79
CA THR A 132 3.31 3.16 10.62
C THR A 132 3.13 2.27 9.40
N ASP A 133 3.73 2.64 8.24
CA ASP A 133 3.65 1.85 7.01
C ASP A 133 4.15 0.41 7.22
N ALA A 134 5.27 0.24 7.94
CA ALA A 134 5.80 -1.08 8.26
C ALA A 134 4.85 -1.92 9.11
N VAL A 135 4.21 -1.33 10.11
CA VAL A 135 3.23 -2.00 10.99
C VAL A 135 1.98 -2.38 10.20
N VAL A 136 1.38 -1.43 9.50
CA VAL A 136 0.14 -1.62 8.73
C VAL A 136 0.33 -2.66 7.63
N ARG A 137 1.45 -2.64 6.90
CA ARG A 137 1.75 -3.68 5.89
C ARG A 137 1.90 -5.06 6.50
N ALA A 138 2.48 -5.17 7.70
CA ALA A 138 2.59 -6.45 8.39
C ALA A 138 1.22 -6.96 8.84
N GLU A 139 0.33 -6.07 9.30
CA GLU A 139 -1.05 -6.40 9.65
C GLU A 139 -1.85 -6.84 8.43
N ALA A 140 -1.75 -6.11 7.30
CA ALA A 140 -2.41 -6.46 6.06
C ALA A 140 -1.99 -7.86 5.58
N ARG A 141 -0.70 -8.18 5.65
CA ARG A 141 -0.22 -9.54 5.32
C ARG A 141 -0.83 -10.60 6.25
N ARG A 142 -0.84 -10.38 7.57
CA ARG A 142 -1.46 -11.33 8.52
C ARG A 142 -2.94 -11.55 8.21
N ALA A 143 -3.66 -10.48 7.91
CA ALA A 143 -5.07 -10.55 7.54
C ALA A 143 -5.29 -11.29 6.20
N ALA A 144 -4.42 -11.08 5.21
CA ALA A 144 -4.46 -11.83 3.95
C ALA A 144 -4.21 -13.34 4.16
N VAL A 145 -3.30 -13.71 5.07
CA VAL A 145 -3.11 -15.12 5.46
C VAL A 145 -4.36 -15.68 6.15
N ALA A 146 -4.95 -14.92 7.08
CA ALA A 146 -6.17 -15.34 7.76
C ALA A 146 -7.34 -15.56 6.78
N ASP A 147 -7.49 -14.68 5.79
CA ASP A 147 -8.47 -14.83 4.70
C ASP A 147 -8.21 -16.08 3.85
N ALA A 148 -6.94 -16.38 3.52
CA ALA A 148 -6.59 -17.63 2.83
C ALA A 148 -6.95 -18.88 3.65
N VAL A 149 -6.67 -18.88 4.95
CA VAL A 149 -7.00 -19.99 5.85
C VAL A 149 -8.52 -20.19 5.91
N ALA A 150 -9.29 -19.13 6.14
CA ALA A 150 -10.75 -19.19 6.20
C ALA A 150 -11.35 -19.77 4.91
N LYS A 151 -10.90 -19.31 3.73
CA LYS A 151 -11.32 -19.87 2.44
C LYS A 151 -10.98 -21.34 2.29
N ALA A 152 -9.79 -21.76 2.73
CA ALA A 152 -9.40 -23.15 2.66
C ALA A 152 -10.27 -24.03 3.56
N GLU A 153 -10.57 -23.57 4.77
CA GLU A 153 -11.48 -24.22 5.71
C GLU A 153 -12.90 -24.34 5.15
N GLU A 154 -13.44 -23.28 4.56
CA GLU A 154 -14.74 -23.30 3.88
C GLU A 154 -14.78 -24.34 2.75
N TYR A 155 -13.71 -24.43 1.95
CA TYR A 155 -13.61 -25.41 0.86
C TYR A 155 -13.46 -26.85 1.36
N ALA A 156 -12.66 -27.10 2.39
CA ALA A 156 -12.54 -28.43 2.98
C ALA A 156 -13.87 -28.87 3.62
N ALA A 157 -14.53 -27.98 4.36
CA ALA A 157 -15.81 -28.26 4.98
C ALA A 157 -16.88 -28.61 3.94
N ALA A 158 -16.92 -27.89 2.80
CA ALA A 158 -17.80 -28.20 1.68
C ALA A 158 -17.53 -29.58 1.04
N LEU A 159 -16.30 -30.11 1.17
CA LEU A 159 -15.91 -31.44 0.72
C LEU A 159 -16.05 -32.52 1.79
N GLY A 160 -16.49 -32.17 3.01
CA GLY A 160 -16.56 -33.09 4.15
C GLY A 160 -15.19 -33.55 4.66
N LEU A 161 -14.17 -32.71 4.50
CA LEU A 161 -12.82 -32.86 5.04
C LEU A 161 -12.69 -31.99 6.29
N ASP A 162 -12.07 -32.53 7.34
CA ASP A 162 -12.02 -31.93 8.69
C ASP A 162 -10.60 -31.76 9.24
N GLU A 163 -9.59 -32.30 8.56
CA GLU A 163 -8.18 -32.03 8.84
C GLU A 163 -7.60 -31.15 7.73
N ILE A 164 -7.14 -29.94 8.07
CA ILE A 164 -6.42 -29.04 7.17
C ILE A 164 -5.01 -28.81 7.70
N SER A 165 -4.03 -28.75 6.80
CA SER A 165 -2.68 -28.29 7.13
C SER A 165 -2.08 -27.46 5.99
N PRO A 166 -1.38 -26.35 6.30
CA PRO A 166 -0.70 -25.55 5.30
C PRO A 166 0.48 -26.31 4.70
N VAL A 167 0.62 -26.25 3.38
CA VAL A 167 1.70 -26.90 2.61
C VAL A 167 2.71 -25.87 2.13
N SER A 168 2.23 -24.79 1.53
CA SER A 168 3.06 -23.72 0.99
C SER A 168 2.31 -22.41 0.97
N ILE A 169 3.02 -21.31 1.23
CA ILE A 169 2.51 -19.95 1.09
C ILE A 169 3.55 -19.10 0.37
N ALA A 170 3.09 -18.20 -0.48
CA ALA A 170 3.92 -17.17 -1.10
C ALA A 170 3.10 -15.91 -1.33
N ASP A 171 3.79 -14.78 -1.54
CA ASP A 171 3.13 -13.59 -2.08
C ASP A 171 2.51 -13.91 -3.44
N ALA A 172 1.45 -13.18 -3.80
CA ALA A 172 0.74 -13.38 -5.05
C ALA A 172 1.72 -13.34 -6.25
N GLY A 173 1.64 -14.38 -7.09
CA GLY A 173 2.50 -14.54 -8.27
C GLY A 173 3.87 -15.20 -8.02
N LEU A 174 4.26 -15.46 -6.77
CA LEU A 174 5.51 -16.15 -6.43
C LEU A 174 5.34 -17.63 -6.04
N LEU A 175 4.10 -18.13 -6.02
CA LEU A 175 3.84 -19.54 -5.78
C LEU A 175 3.96 -20.32 -7.10
N ASP A 176 5.11 -20.92 -7.35
CA ASP A 176 5.33 -21.75 -8.54
C ASP A 176 4.35 -22.94 -8.59
N ASP A 177 3.81 -23.21 -9.78
CA ASP A 177 3.04 -24.41 -10.08
C ASP A 177 3.99 -25.59 -10.34
N ALA A 178 4.06 -26.50 -9.37
CA ALA A 178 4.56 -27.85 -9.61
C ALA A 178 3.52 -28.65 -10.44
N ARG A 179 3.24 -28.18 -11.67
CA ARG A 179 2.69 -28.85 -12.86
C ARG A 179 2.15 -27.79 -13.84
N GLY A 180 3.00 -27.34 -14.75
CA GLY A 180 2.56 -26.70 -15.98
C GLY A 180 3.24 -25.36 -16.24
N ALA A 181 4.28 -25.40 -17.07
CA ALA A 181 4.77 -24.22 -17.76
C ALA A 181 3.64 -23.63 -18.63
N GLY A 182 3.37 -22.33 -18.46
CA GLY A 182 2.64 -21.52 -19.45
C GLY A 182 1.58 -20.59 -18.86
N GLY A 183 1.93 -19.33 -18.62
CA GLY A 183 0.94 -18.29 -18.33
C GLY A 183 1.60 -16.97 -17.98
N GLY A 184 1.66 -16.06 -18.95
CA GLY A 184 2.46 -14.83 -18.91
C GLY A 184 2.26 -13.97 -17.67
N GLY A 185 3.38 -13.52 -17.11
CA GLY A 185 3.41 -12.50 -16.07
C GLY A 185 2.70 -11.24 -16.54
N GLN A 186 1.52 -10.99 -15.99
CA GLN A 186 0.91 -9.67 -16.04
C GLN A 186 1.54 -8.85 -14.92
N ALA A 187 2.47 -7.98 -15.30
CA ALA A 187 2.94 -6.91 -14.43
C ALA A 187 1.74 -6.07 -13.97
N PRO A 188 1.68 -5.64 -12.70
CA PRO A 188 0.66 -4.70 -12.25
C PRO A 188 0.82 -3.40 -13.05
N ARG A 189 -0.23 -3.01 -13.79
CA ARG A 189 -0.32 -1.68 -14.36
C ARG A 189 -0.66 -0.72 -13.21
N ALA A 190 0.34 0.00 -12.73
CA ALA A 190 0.11 1.21 -11.95
C ALA A 190 -0.63 2.22 -12.85
N MET A 191 -1.91 2.43 -12.57
CA MET A 191 -2.67 3.57 -13.08
C MET A 191 -2.22 4.81 -12.31
N ALA A 192 -1.27 5.55 -12.86
CA ALA A 192 -0.99 6.90 -12.42
C ALA A 192 -2.13 7.82 -12.90
N LEU A 193 -3.10 8.09 -12.04
CA LEU A 193 -4.05 9.18 -12.22
C LEU A 193 -3.31 10.51 -12.03
N MET A 194 -2.68 11.02 -13.08
CA MET A 194 -2.24 12.43 -13.12
C MET A 194 -3.47 13.32 -13.33
N ALA A 195 -4.02 13.83 -12.23
CA ALA A 195 -4.93 14.97 -12.27
C ALA A 195 -4.09 16.23 -12.57
N LYS A 196 -4.22 16.76 -13.79
CA LYS A 196 -3.72 18.10 -14.12
C LYS A 196 -4.69 19.14 -13.57
N SER A 197 -4.38 19.68 -12.39
CA SER A 197 -5.10 20.84 -11.86
C SER A 197 -4.56 22.12 -12.47
N ALA A 198 -5.44 22.93 -13.07
CA ALA A 198 -5.12 24.29 -13.50
C ALA A 198 -5.14 25.24 -12.29
N PRO A 199 -4.23 26.24 -12.20
CA PRO A 199 -4.19 27.14 -11.06
C PRO A 199 -5.43 28.04 -11.06
N THR A 200 -6.17 28.01 -9.95
CA THR A 200 -7.21 29.00 -9.62
C THR A 200 -6.67 29.85 -8.46
N PRO A 201 -6.72 31.18 -8.53
CA PRO A 201 -6.28 32.02 -7.42
C PRO A 201 -7.32 32.02 -6.31
N GLY A 202 -6.99 31.36 -5.20
CA GLY A 202 -7.74 31.23 -3.96
C GLY A 202 -7.05 30.16 -3.10
N GLY A 203 -6.87 30.40 -1.81
CA GLY A 203 -6.06 29.55 -0.91
C GLY A 203 -6.33 28.06 -1.10
N ILE A 204 -5.27 27.27 -1.17
CA ILE A 204 -5.36 25.84 -1.50
C ILE A 204 -5.73 25.07 -0.22
N GLU A 205 -7.02 24.75 -0.06
CA GLU A 205 -7.47 23.77 0.94
C GLU A 205 -7.01 22.37 0.51
N LEU A 206 -5.96 21.86 1.15
CA LEU A 206 -5.48 20.51 0.91
C LEU A 206 -6.47 19.50 1.46
N ARG A 207 -6.88 18.55 0.60
CA ARG A 207 -7.70 17.40 1.00
C ARG A 207 -6.87 16.14 0.84
N PRO A 208 -6.26 15.65 1.93
CA PRO A 208 -5.41 14.47 1.86
C PRO A 208 -6.20 13.26 1.37
N ALA A 209 -5.61 12.52 0.42
CA ALA A 209 -6.22 11.29 -0.08
C ALA A 209 -6.00 10.16 0.93
N THR A 210 -7.03 9.33 1.15
CA THR A 210 -6.92 8.11 1.93
C THR A 210 -5.87 7.18 1.31
N ILE A 211 -4.99 6.64 2.14
CA ILE A 211 -3.97 5.67 1.74
C ILE A 211 -4.56 4.28 1.83
N VAL A 212 -4.45 3.53 0.73
CA VAL A 212 -4.88 2.13 0.65
C VAL A 212 -3.65 1.24 0.79
N VAL A 213 -3.64 0.37 1.80
CA VAL A 213 -2.62 -0.65 1.99
C VAL A 213 -3.22 -2.02 1.70
N GLU A 214 -2.68 -2.67 0.68
CA GLU A 214 -3.12 -3.98 0.22
C GLU A 214 -2.06 -5.06 0.47
N ALA A 215 -2.51 -6.27 0.77
CA ALA A 215 -1.69 -7.46 0.79
C ALA A 215 -2.44 -8.65 0.19
N SER A 216 -1.72 -9.49 -0.55
CA SER A 216 -2.28 -10.69 -1.18
C SER A 216 -1.30 -11.85 -1.11
N VAL A 217 -1.79 -13.03 -0.75
CA VAL A 217 -1.01 -14.26 -0.64
C VAL A 217 -1.67 -15.38 -1.44
N HIS A 218 -0.87 -16.29 -1.99
CA HIS A 218 -1.33 -17.57 -2.49
C HIS A 218 -0.89 -18.66 -1.53
N ALA A 219 -1.83 -19.51 -1.13
CA ALA A 219 -1.57 -20.60 -0.20
C ALA A 219 -2.12 -21.92 -0.73
N ARG A 220 -1.39 -23.00 -0.44
CA ARG A 220 -1.82 -24.38 -0.64
C ARG A 220 -1.99 -25.05 0.71
N PHE A 221 -3.10 -25.75 0.86
CA PHE A 221 -3.42 -26.57 2.00
C PHE A 221 -3.62 -28.00 1.55
N VAL A 222 -3.26 -28.95 2.39
CA VAL A 222 -3.67 -30.34 2.26
C VAL A 222 -4.85 -30.55 3.19
N ALA A 223 -5.90 -31.18 2.68
CA ALA A 223 -7.10 -31.51 3.44
C ALA A 223 -7.38 -33.02 3.38
N SER A 224 -7.62 -33.61 4.53
CA SER A 224 -7.94 -35.03 4.71
C SER A 224 -9.18 -35.18 5.59
N ARG A 225 -9.74 -36.39 5.57
CA ARG A 225 -10.77 -36.79 6.53
C ARG A 225 -10.10 -37.45 7.72
N ALA A 226 -10.46 -37.03 8.93
CA ALA A 226 -9.97 -37.63 10.16
C ALA A 226 -10.20 -39.14 10.13
N SER A 227 -9.12 -39.88 10.35
CA SER A 227 -9.17 -41.32 10.43
C SER A 227 -9.89 -41.72 11.74
N GLY A 228 -11.20 -41.93 11.64
CA GLY A 228 -11.98 -42.45 12.76
C GLY A 228 -11.37 -43.76 13.25
N THR A 229 -10.83 -43.77 14.47
CA THR A 229 -10.48 -45.01 15.16
C THR A 229 -11.78 -45.78 15.38
N PRO A 230 -12.00 -46.97 14.78
CA PRO A 230 -13.21 -47.72 15.08
C PRO A 230 -13.09 -48.25 16.52
N ALA A 231 -13.99 -47.78 17.40
CA ALA A 231 -14.18 -48.38 18.70
C ALA A 231 -14.57 -49.86 18.50
N ARG A 232 -13.67 -50.75 18.91
CA ARG A 232 -13.84 -52.20 18.81
C ARG A 232 -15.00 -52.61 19.72
N SER A 233 -16.19 -52.81 19.16
CA SER A 233 -17.34 -53.35 19.88
C SER A 233 -17.09 -54.84 20.16
N THR A 234 -16.65 -55.16 21.38
CA THR A 234 -16.72 -56.50 21.94
C THR A 234 -17.89 -56.54 22.92
N ALA A 235 -19.04 -57.05 22.48
CA ALA A 235 -20.05 -57.55 23.40
C ALA A 235 -20.56 -58.88 22.83
N ASP A 236 -19.89 -59.91 23.33
CA ASP A 236 -20.19 -61.32 23.19
C ASP A 236 -21.51 -61.67 23.91
N THR A 237 -22.23 -62.55 23.25
CA THR A 237 -23.44 -63.30 23.58
C THR A 237 -23.47 -63.91 25.00
N GLY A 238 -24.58 -63.72 25.73
CA GLY A 238 -24.87 -64.50 26.94
C GLY A 238 -26.19 -64.12 27.61
N THR A 239 -27.18 -65.01 27.55
CA THR A 239 -28.50 -64.95 28.23
C THR A 239 -28.92 -66.41 28.49
N PRO A 240 -29.79 -66.78 29.45
CA PRO A 240 -30.16 -66.24 30.78
C PRO A 240 -30.06 -67.29 31.92
N GLY A 241 -30.34 -66.90 33.18
CA GLY A 241 -30.57 -67.87 34.27
C GLY A 241 -31.07 -67.31 35.61
N THR A 242 -32.40 -67.37 35.80
CA THR A 242 -33.09 -67.93 36.99
C THR A 242 -33.17 -67.14 38.33
N THR A 243 -34.38 -66.60 38.57
CA THR A 243 -35.20 -66.47 39.81
C THR A 243 -34.61 -66.07 41.18
N GLY A 244 -35.25 -65.08 41.82
CA GLY A 244 -35.16 -64.84 43.26
C GLY A 244 -36.14 -63.75 43.74
N THR A 245 -37.17 -64.19 44.46
CA THR A 245 -38.37 -63.52 45.01
C THR A 245 -38.13 -62.49 46.14
N ALA A 246 -39.16 -61.64 46.35
CA ALA A 246 -39.59 -60.87 47.55
C ALA A 246 -39.22 -59.36 47.55
N ALA A 247 -40.20 -58.43 47.40
CA ALA A 247 -41.16 -57.93 48.42
C ALA A 247 -40.42 -57.17 49.54
N THR A 248 -40.69 -55.94 49.98
CA THR A 248 -41.80 -54.96 50.01
C THR A 248 -41.07 -53.64 50.38
N ASP A 249 -41.42 -52.41 50.00
CA ASP A 249 -42.51 -51.63 50.58
C ASP A 249 -42.43 -50.18 50.03
N THR A 250 -43.61 -49.56 50.00
CA THR A 250 -43.97 -48.19 49.55
C THR A 250 -44.03 -47.29 50.82
N PRO A 251 -44.37 -45.98 50.83
CA PRO A 251 -44.46 -44.93 49.80
C PRO A 251 -43.67 -43.63 50.09
N ALA A 252 -43.70 -42.79 49.05
CA ALA A 252 -43.68 -41.33 48.99
C ALA A 252 -44.14 -40.52 50.22
N ALA A 253 -43.52 -39.34 50.37
CA ALA A 253 -44.24 -38.10 50.65
C ALA A 253 -43.43 -36.85 50.23
N ARG A 254 -44.05 -36.09 49.32
CA ARG A 254 -44.02 -34.63 49.11
C ARG A 254 -42.74 -33.90 48.73
#